data_AF-A0A9W4X8H1-F1
#
_entry.id   AF-A0A9W4X8H1-F1
#
_cell.length_a   1.000
_cell.length_b   1.000
_cell.length_c   1.000
_cell.angle_alpha   90.00
_cell.angle_beta   90.00
_cell.angle_gamma   90.00
#
_symmetry.space_group_name_H-M   'P 1'
#
loop_
_entity.id
_entity.type
_entity.pdbx_description
1 polymer ?
#
loop_
_entity_poly.entity_id
_entity_poly.type
_entity_poly.pdbx_seq_one_letter_code
_entity_poly.pdbx_strand_id
1 'polypeptide(L)' 'SDSVSSYYTKLKKIARHVNIGDDEFRHRFLEGLSPENQIEVH' A
#
# COMPACT_ATOMS: atom_id res chain seq x y z
N SER A 1 -6.79 7.71 -13.96
CA SER A 1 -7.25 7.26 -12.63
C SER A 1 -6.30 6.17 -12.19
N ASP A 2 -5.42 6.42 -11.22
CA ASP A 2 -4.58 5.36 -10.64
C ASP A 2 -5.43 4.66 -9.58
N SER A 3 -5.71 3.36 -9.74
CA SER A 3 -6.41 2.58 -8.71
C SER A 3 -5.51 2.38 -7.48
N VAL A 4 -6.11 2.12 -6.32
CA VAL A 4 -5.39 1.79 -5.08
C VAL A 4 -4.39 0.65 -5.31
N SER A 5 -4.75 -0.33 -6.14
CA SER A 5 -3.87 -1.45 -6.55
C SER A 5 -2.66 -1.02 -7.38
N SER A 6 -2.81 -0.05 -8.29
CA SER A 6 -1.69 0.55 -9.06
C SER A 6 -0.74 1.27 -8.12
N TYR A 7 -1.29 2.06 -7.18
CA TYR A 7 -0.51 2.80 -6.19
C TYR A 7 0.25 1.87 -5.23
N TYR A 8 -0.42 0.83 -4.73
CA TYR A 8 0.18 -0.22 -3.90
C TYR A 8 1.38 -0.88 -4.60
N THR A 9 1.23 -1.23 -5.88
CA THR A 9 2.30 -1.88 -6.66
C THR A 9 3.53 -0.97 -6.83
N LYS A 10 3.32 0.33 -7.07
CA LYS A 10 4.40 1.32 -7.17
C LYS A 10 5.15 1.44 -5.85
N LEU A 11 4.42 1.58 -4.74
CA LEU A 11 5.01 1.70 -3.41
C LEU A 11 5.72 0.41 -2.96
N LYS A 12 5.17 -0.77 -3.28
CA LYS A 12 5.79 -2.06 -2.95
C LYS A 12 7.17 -2.22 -3.61
N LYS A 13 7.31 -1.74 -4.85
CA LYS A 13 8.63 -1.70 -5.52
C LYS A 13 9.61 -0.86 -4.72
N ILE A 14 9.21 0.32 -4.28
CA ILE A 14 10.07 1.23 -3.49
C ILE A 14 10.42 0.60 -2.14
N ALA A 15 9.44 0.04 -1.42
CA ALA A 15 9.63 -0.62 -0.12
C ALA A 15 10.71 -1.71 -0.16
N ARG A 16 10.74 -2.51 -1.24
CA ARG A 16 11.79 -3.52 -1.45
C ARG A 16 13.20 -2.94 -1.60
N HIS A 17 13.34 -1.76 -2.19
CA HIS A 17 14.65 -1.11 -2.34
C HIS A 17 15.18 -0.55 -1.02
N VAL A 18 14.30 -0.27 -0.05
CA VAL A 18 14.65 0.24 1.28
C VAL A 18 14.57 -0.84 2.37
N ASN A 19 14.53 -2.12 1.99
CA ASN A 19 14.47 -3.28 2.90
C ASN A 19 13.30 -3.27 3.90
N ILE A 20 12.17 -2.68 3.54
CA ILE A 20 10.93 -2.82 4.34
C ILE A 20 10.30 -4.17 4.01
N GLY A 21 9.96 -4.95 5.04
CA GLY A 21 9.31 -6.25 4.89
C GLY A 21 7.91 -6.13 4.29
N ASP A 22 7.48 -7.14 3.52
CA ASP A 22 6.17 -7.13 2.84
C ASP A 22 5.00 -6.93 3.83
N ASP A 23 5.06 -7.54 5.02
CA ASP A 23 4.02 -7.42 6.05
C ASP A 23 3.99 -6.03 6.72
N GLU A 24 5.17 -5.49 7.03
CA GLU A 24 5.31 -4.13 7.58
C GLU A 24 4.84 -3.08 6.58
N PHE A 25 5.21 -3.24 5.31
CA PHE A 25 4.75 -2.39 4.23
C PHE A 25 3.22 -2.44 4.10
N ARG A 26 2.65 -3.65 4.09
CA ARG A 26 1.19 -3.84 4.01
C ARG A 26 0.48 -3.16 5.17
N HIS A 27 0.97 -3.31 6.40
CA HIS A 27 0.39 -2.67 7.58
C HIS A 27 0.38 -1.14 7.44
N ARG A 28 1.55 -0.54 7.17
CA ARG A 28 1.70 0.92 7.01
C ARG A 28 0.88 1.47 5.85
N PHE A 29 0.78 0.73 4.76
CA PHE A 29 -0.04 1.10 3.62
C PHE A 29 -1.53 1.18 4.00
N LEU A 30 -2.04 0.16 4.70
CA LEU A 30 -3.45 0.12 5.11
C LEU A 30 -3.79 1.19 6.16
N GLU A 31 -2.90 1.46 7.12
CA GLU A 31 -3.07 2.55 8.09
C GLU A 31 -3.06 3.94 7.43
N GLY A 32 -2.35 4.10 6.32
CA GLY A 32 -2.24 5.36 5.59
C GLY A 32 -3.38 5.63 4.61
N LEU A 33 -4.27 4.67 4.35
CA LEU A 33 -5.42 4.87 3.47
C LEU A 33 -6.47 5.76 4.14
N SER A 34 -7.03 6.71 3.38
CA SER A 34 -8.23 7.42 3.81
C SER A 34 -9.39 6.44 4.02
N PRO A 35 -10.35 6.72 4.94
CA PRO A 35 -11.44 5.80 5.25
C PRO A 35 -12.23 5.32 4.03
N GLU A 36 -12.41 6.18 3.03
CA GLU A 36 -13.07 5.86 1.76
C GLU A 36 -12.34 4.77 0.93
N ASN A 37 -11.01 4.69 1.04
CA ASN A 37 -10.18 3.73 0.34
C ASN A 37 -9.96 2.43 1.13
N GLN A 38 -10.32 2.40 2.42
CA GLN A 38 -10.31 1.16 3.22
C GLN A 38 -11.45 0.22 2.82
N ILE A 39 -12.52 0.75 2.21
CA ILE A 39 -13.70 -0.02 1.77
C ILE A 39 -13.38 -0.92 0.57
N GLU A 40 -12.40 -0.56 -0.27
CA GLU A 40 -11.95 -1.38 -1.42
C GLU A 40 -11.11 -2.62 -1.02
N VAL A 41 -10.69 -2.72 0.24
CA VAL A 41 -9.79 -3.80 0.72
C VAL A 41 -10.56 -4.97 1.37
N HIS A 42 -11.90 -4.96 1.32
CA HIS A 42 -12.76 -6.04 1.84
C HIS A 42 -13.29 -6.98 0.76
#